data_AF-A0A9E0ZU94-F1
#
_entry.id   AF-A0A9E0ZU94-F1
#
_cell.length_a   1.000
_cell.length_b   1.000
_cell.length_c   1.000
_cell.angle_alpha   90.00
_cell.angle_beta   90.00
_cell.angle_gamma   90.00
#
_symmetry.space_group_name_H-M   'P 1'
#
loop_
_entity.id
_entity.type
_entity.pdbx_description
1 polymer ?
#
loop_
_entity_poly.entity_id
_entity_poly.type
_entity_poly.pdbx_seq_one_letter_code
_entity_poly.pdbx_strand_id
1 'polypeptide(L)'
;NQELLDNIKNADEGVQLTQFESTLTFKFDSKEKVKTVVLQEDISQSQRIEAFEIWAKVPGGYKKVYSGTTVGSKKIVRLSGKDVRKTDEIKIIFTQSRSYPFIKNIQFFS
;
A
#
# COMPACT_ATOMS: atom_id res chain seq x y z
N ASN A 1 4.52 5.59 12.60
CA ASN A 1 3.52 4.93 11.74
C ASN A 1 2.47 5.89 11.21
N GLN A 2 1.76 6.68 12.04
CA GLN A 2 0.81 7.68 11.54
C GLN A 2 1.48 8.78 10.70
N GLU A 3 2.57 9.35 11.20
CA GLU A 3 3.38 10.39 10.54
C GLU A 3 3.91 9.96 9.16
N LEU A 4 4.31 8.69 9.02
CA LEU A 4 4.74 8.09 7.75
C LEU A 4 3.61 8.04 6.71
N LEU A 5 2.38 7.78 7.14
CA LEU A 5 1.21 7.66 6.25
C LEU A 5 0.71 9.02 5.80
N ASP A 6 0.79 10.02 6.67
CA ASP A 6 0.40 11.41 6.37
C ASP A 6 1.34 12.00 5.29
N ASN A 7 2.63 11.67 5.35
CA ASN A 7 3.60 12.07 4.34
C ASN A 7 3.34 11.39 2.98
N ILE A 8 2.95 10.11 2.94
CA ILE A 8 2.84 9.36 1.67
C ILE A 8 1.62 9.78 0.82
N LYS A 9 0.61 10.45 1.37
CA LYS A 9 -0.63 10.73 0.61
C LYS A 9 -0.42 11.70 -0.56
N ASN A 10 0.58 12.58 -0.54
CA ASN A 10 0.99 13.46 -1.64
C ASN A 10 2.36 14.13 -1.33
N ALA A 11 3.45 13.36 -1.18
CA ALA A 11 4.75 13.97 -0.96
C ALA A 11 5.39 14.47 -2.27
N ASP A 12 6.01 15.65 -2.22
CA ASP A 12 6.87 16.17 -3.30
C ASP A 12 8.10 15.26 -3.51
N GLU A 13 8.63 14.71 -2.41
CA GLU A 13 9.74 13.75 -2.36
C GLU A 13 9.31 12.42 -1.74
N GLY A 14 9.80 11.28 -2.24
CA GLY A 14 9.45 9.99 -1.67
C GLY A 14 9.92 9.80 -0.22
N VAL A 15 9.14 9.07 0.58
CA VAL A 15 9.52 8.69 1.94
C VAL A 15 10.23 7.34 1.92
N GLN A 16 11.45 7.29 2.46
CA GLN A 16 12.20 6.03 2.59
C GLN A 16 11.61 5.16 3.69
N LEU A 17 11.33 3.89 3.39
CA LEU A 17 10.99 2.90 4.40
C LEU A 17 12.26 2.47 5.14
N THR A 18 12.21 2.33 6.46
CA THR A 18 13.42 2.06 7.28
C THR A 18 13.54 0.61 7.74
N GLN A 19 12.60 -0.25 7.34
CA GLN A 19 12.54 -1.66 7.74
C GLN A 19 12.30 -2.55 6.52
N PHE A 20 12.96 -3.70 6.51
CA PHE A 20 12.66 -4.77 5.55
C PHE A 20 11.30 -5.36 5.90
N GLU A 21 10.56 -5.83 4.89
CA GLU A 21 9.20 -6.37 5.07
C GLU A 21 8.23 -5.40 5.76
N SER A 22 8.42 -4.11 5.53
CA SER A 22 7.62 -3.05 6.14
C SER A 22 6.14 -3.21 5.81
N THR A 23 5.32 -3.09 6.84
CA THR A 23 3.86 -3.05 6.75
C THR A 23 3.37 -1.62 6.93
N LEU A 24 2.72 -1.07 5.90
CA LEU A 24 2.00 0.19 5.97
C LEU A 24 0.53 -0.10 6.24
N THR A 25 -0.06 0.57 7.24
CA THR A 25 -1.45 0.35 7.67
C THR A 25 -2.26 1.62 7.50
N PHE A 26 -3.31 1.60 6.69
CA PHE A 26 -4.16 2.74 6.40
C PHE A 26 -5.53 2.49 7.00
N LYS A 27 -6.00 3.39 7.87
CA LYS A 27 -7.34 3.36 8.45
C LYS A 27 -8.23 4.41 7.78
N PHE A 28 -9.48 4.06 7.57
CA PHE A 28 -10.53 4.95 7.06
C PHE A 28 -11.48 5.32 8.19
N ASP A 29 -12.12 6.48 8.09
CA ASP A 29 -13.04 6.98 9.13
C ASP A 29 -14.31 6.12 9.25
N SER A 30 -14.66 5.41 8.18
CA SER A 30 -15.79 4.50 8.14
C SER A 30 -15.53 3.30 7.25
N LYS A 31 -16.38 2.27 7.37
CA LYS A 31 -16.31 1.10 6.49
C LYS A 31 -16.79 1.48 5.10
N GLU A 32 -15.89 1.43 4.14
CA GLU A 32 -16.17 1.74 2.75
C GLU A 32 -15.72 0.62 1.81
N LYS A 33 -16.07 0.76 0.52
CA LYS A 33 -15.64 -0.15 -0.52
C LYS A 33 -14.34 0.40 -1.12
N VAL A 34 -13.25 -0.35 -1.06
CA VAL A 34 -12.00 0.03 -1.73
C VAL A 34 -11.91 -0.73 -3.06
N LYS A 35 -12.10 -0.04 -4.19
CA LYS A 35 -12.00 -0.62 -5.54
C LYS A 35 -10.60 -0.55 -6.12
N THR A 36 -9.83 0.47 -5.77
CA THR A 36 -8.52 0.69 -6.40
C THR A 36 -7.52 1.19 -5.39
N VAL A 37 -6.31 0.64 -5.47
CA VAL A 37 -5.13 1.11 -4.76
C VAL A 37 -4.10 1.54 -5.79
N VAL A 38 -3.62 2.76 -5.69
CA VAL A 38 -2.51 3.27 -6.51
C VAL A 38 -1.27 3.31 -5.62
N LEU A 39 -0.19 2.70 -6.08
CA LEU A 39 1.12 2.69 -5.42
C LEU A 39 2.16 3.29 -6.36
N GLN A 40 3.04 4.12 -5.83
CA GLN A 40 4.14 4.72 -6.58
C GLN A 40 5.42 4.71 -5.75
N GLU A 41 6.49 4.13 -6.29
CA GLU A 41 7.83 4.35 -5.77
C GLU A 41 8.35 5.71 -6.29
N ASP A 42 9.25 6.33 -5.53
CA ASP A 42 10.06 7.42 -6.06
C ASP A 42 11.19 6.84 -6.90
N ILE A 43 10.92 6.67 -8.19
CA ILE A 43 11.88 6.06 -9.13
C ILE A 43 13.13 6.92 -9.36
N SER A 44 13.17 8.18 -8.91
CA SER A 44 14.43 8.96 -8.87
C SER A 44 15.46 8.31 -7.94
N GLN A 45 14.99 7.55 -6.93
CA GLN A 45 15.79 6.76 -5.99
C GLN A 45 15.91 5.28 -6.39
N SER A 46 15.60 4.96 -7.66
CA SER A 46 15.48 3.61 -8.24
C SER A 46 14.24 2.84 -7.78
N GLN A 47 13.76 1.94 -8.63
CA GLN A 47 12.76 0.93 -8.28
C GLN A 47 13.41 -0.15 -7.41
N ARG A 48 12.82 -0.50 -6.27
CA ARG A 48 13.41 -1.47 -5.33
C ARG A 48 12.47 -2.63 -4.99
N ILE A 49 11.16 -2.42 -4.99
CA ILE A 49 10.16 -3.44 -4.62
C ILE A 49 10.13 -4.60 -5.64
N GLU A 50 10.19 -5.83 -5.13
CA GLU A 50 10.16 -7.08 -5.91
C GLU A 50 8.96 -7.98 -5.58
N ALA A 51 8.38 -7.83 -4.38
CA ALA A 51 7.11 -8.46 -4.02
C ALA A 51 6.35 -7.63 -2.97
N PHE A 52 5.03 -7.62 -3.10
CA PHE A 52 4.14 -6.98 -2.13
C PHE A 52 2.75 -7.63 -2.08
N GLU A 53 2.06 -7.40 -0.97
CA GLU A 53 0.71 -7.87 -0.72
C GLU A 53 -0.18 -6.74 -0.22
N ILE A 54 -1.48 -6.84 -0.52
CA ILE A 54 -2.50 -5.97 0.05
C ILE A 54 -3.49 -6.83 0.82
N TRP A 55 -3.77 -6.42 2.05
CA TRP A 55 -4.66 -7.10 2.97
C TRP A 55 -5.76 -6.15 3.42
N ALA A 56 -7.00 -6.62 3.42
CA ALA A 56 -8.15 -5.87 3.92
C ALA A 56 -8.60 -6.43 5.27
N LYS A 57 -9.00 -5.55 6.17
CA LYS A 57 -9.61 -5.94 7.44
C LYS A 57 -11.03 -6.46 7.24
N VAL A 58 -11.32 -7.57 7.89
CA VAL A 58 -12.60 -8.29 7.87
C VAL A 58 -13.00 -8.68 9.30
N PRO A 59 -14.24 -9.10 9.58
CA PRO A 59 -14.71 -9.40 10.95
C PRO A 59 -13.89 -10.45 11.75
N GLY A 60 -12.98 -11.19 11.12
CA GLY A 60 -12.10 -12.17 11.76
C GLY A 60 -10.60 -11.87 11.63
N GLY A 61 -10.22 -10.62 11.34
CA GLY A 61 -8.82 -10.22 11.18
C GLY A 61 -8.53 -9.62 9.81
N TYR A 62 -7.60 -10.22 9.07
CA TYR A 62 -7.18 -9.74 7.75
C TYR A 62 -7.30 -10.82 6.69
N LYS A 63 -7.71 -10.42 5.49
CA LYS A 63 -7.71 -11.25 4.29
C LYS A 63 -6.81 -10.63 3.23
N LYS A 64 -5.94 -11.45 2.64
CA LYS A 64 -5.16 -11.04 1.46
C LYS A 64 -6.11 -10.83 0.29
N VAL A 65 -6.08 -9.64 -0.28
CA VAL A 65 -6.94 -9.23 -1.41
C VAL A 65 -6.13 -9.01 -2.69
N TYR A 66 -4.80 -8.93 -2.58
CA TYR A 66 -3.90 -8.84 -3.73
C TYR A 66 -2.48 -9.29 -3.38
N SER A 67 -1.76 -9.80 -4.37
CA SER A 67 -0.30 -9.97 -4.36
C SER A 67 0.27 -9.55 -5.70
N GLY A 68 1.42 -8.90 -5.69
CA GLY A 68 2.13 -8.47 -6.89
C GLY A 68 3.64 -8.49 -6.68
N THR A 69 4.37 -8.30 -7.77
CA THR A 69 5.84 -8.24 -7.75
C THR A 69 6.32 -6.80 -7.63
N THR A 70 6.25 -6.04 -8.72
CA THR A 70 6.83 -4.70 -8.81
C THR A 70 5.78 -3.59 -8.67
N VAL A 71 6.23 -2.46 -8.10
CA VAL A 71 5.46 -1.19 -8.06
C VAL A 71 5.97 -0.22 -9.13
N GLY A 72 7.25 0.16 -9.07
CA GLY A 72 7.86 1.10 -10.02
C GLY A 72 7.22 2.49 -9.98
N SER A 73 7.18 3.16 -11.14
CA SER A 73 6.68 4.54 -11.24
C SER A 73 5.21 4.68 -10.87
N LYS A 74 4.40 3.67 -11.21
CA LYS A 74 2.98 3.59 -10.86
C LYS A 74 2.43 2.17 -11.03
N LYS A 75 1.79 1.67 -9.99
CA LYS A 75 1.02 0.43 -9.96
C LYS A 75 -0.43 0.74 -9.60
N ILE A 76 -1.36 0.40 -10.47
CA ILE A 76 -2.80 0.54 -10.24
C ILE A 76 -3.38 -0.85 -9.99
N VAL A 77 -3.75 -1.13 -8.74
CA VAL A 77 -4.34 -2.39 -8.33
C VAL A 77 -5.84 -2.24 -8.28
N ARG A 78 -6.55 -3.00 -9.11
CA ARG A 78 -8.02 -3.14 -9.03
C ARG A 78 -8.37 -4.27 -8.08
N LEU A 79 -9.09 -3.94 -7.02
CA LEU A 79 -9.56 -4.88 -6.03
C LEU A 79 -11.00 -5.29 -6.33
N SER A 80 -11.28 -6.58 -6.18
CA SER A 80 -12.62 -7.15 -6.34
C SER A 80 -12.88 -8.19 -5.26
N GLY A 81 -14.13 -8.63 -5.13
CA GLY A 81 -14.55 -9.57 -4.09
C GLY A 81 -15.30 -8.91 -2.92
N LYS A 82 -15.65 -9.72 -1.93
CA LYS A 82 -16.49 -9.31 -0.79
C LYS A 82 -15.68 -8.62 0.32
N ASP A 83 -14.42 -8.99 0.47
CA ASP A 83 -13.56 -8.56 1.59
C ASP A 83 -13.18 -7.07 1.50
N VAL A 84 -13.27 -6.48 0.31
CA VAL A 84 -12.99 -5.05 0.06
C VAL A 84 -14.24 -4.18 -0.04
N ARG A 85 -15.45 -4.73 0.18
CA ARG A 85 -16.71 -3.96 0.05
C ARG A 85 -17.07 -3.14 1.28
N LYS A 86 -16.59 -3.54 2.44
CA LYS A 86 -16.89 -2.94 3.76
C LYS A 86 -15.67 -3.11 4.65
N THR A 87 -14.59 -2.41 4.32
CA THR A 87 -13.36 -2.41 5.11
C THR A 87 -13.06 -1.00 5.59
N ASP A 88 -12.57 -0.87 6.81
CA ASP A 88 -12.11 0.38 7.43
C ASP A 88 -10.59 0.42 7.57
N GLU A 89 -9.88 -0.60 7.08
CA GLU A 89 -8.43 -0.70 7.23
C GLU A 89 -7.80 -1.56 6.12
N ILE A 90 -6.78 -1.02 5.45
CA ILE A 90 -5.94 -1.71 4.46
C ILE A 90 -4.51 -1.79 4.97
N LYS A 91 -3.88 -2.95 4.82
CA LYS A 91 -2.43 -3.12 4.99
C LYS A 91 -1.77 -3.37 3.65
N ILE A 92 -0.64 -2.73 3.43
CA ILE A 92 0.26 -3.00 2.32
C ILE A 92 1.56 -3.50 2.92
N ILE A 93 1.99 -4.69 2.49
CA ILE A 93 3.19 -5.35 3.00
C ILE A 93 4.17 -5.48 1.83
N PHE A 94 5.34 -4.87 1.93
CA PHE A 94 6.39 -4.99 0.92
C PHE A 94 7.32 -6.16 1.28
N THR A 95 6.90 -7.37 0.90
CA THR A 95 7.52 -8.64 1.33
C THR A 95 8.90 -8.91 0.73
N GLN A 96 9.27 -8.23 -0.37
CA GLN A 96 10.62 -8.34 -0.93
C GLN A 96 11.03 -7.03 -1.59
N SER A 97 12.27 -6.61 -1.34
CA SER A 97 12.86 -5.42 -1.95
C SER A 97 14.39 -5.53 -1.97
N ARG A 98 15.03 -5.01 -3.02
CA ARG A 98 16.51 -5.03 -3.18
C ARG A 98 17.25 -4.16 -2.15
N SER A 99 16.56 -3.16 -1.62
CA SER A 99 17.00 -2.26 -0.54
C SER A 99 15.75 -1.55 0.00
N TYR A 100 15.91 -0.62 0.94
CA TYR A 100 14.82 0.20 1.46
C TYR A 100 14.13 1.02 0.35
N PRO A 101 12.86 0.75 0.00
CA PRO A 101 12.17 1.48 -1.06
C PRO A 101 11.81 2.90 -0.62
N PHE A 102 11.77 3.82 -1.57
CA PHE A 102 11.20 5.15 -1.39
C PHE A 102 9.79 5.15 -1.95
N ILE A 103 8.80 5.47 -1.12
CA ILE A 103 7.39 5.50 -1.51
C ILE A 103 6.99 6.95 -1.75
N LYS A 104 6.56 7.24 -2.98
CA LYS A 104 6.13 8.57 -3.39
C LYS A 104 4.66 8.82 -3.11
N ASN A 105 3.81 7.85 -3.44
CA ASN A 105 2.36 8.04 -3.29
C ASN A 105 1.62 6.72 -3.05
N ILE A 106 0.63 6.75 -2.17
CA ILE A 106 -0.38 5.69 -1.99
C ILE A 106 -1.77 6.32 -1.93
N GLN A 107 -2.67 5.90 -2.84
CA GLN A 107 -4.04 6.41 -2.93
C GLN A 107 -5.06 5.28 -2.98
N PHE A 108 -6.25 5.54 -2.44
CA PHE A 108 -7.38 4.62 -2.41
C PHE A 108 -8.58 5.25 -3.12
N PHE A 109 -9.30 4.46 -3.92
CA PHE A 109 -10.51 4.89 -4.62
C PHE A 109 -11.62 3.84 -4.50
N SER A 110 -12.87 4.32 -4.48
CA SER A 110 -14.05 3.54 -4.07
C SER A 110 -15.05 3.20 -5.17
#